data_AF-A0AAV0BMH8-F1
#
_entry.id   AF-A0AAV0BMH8-F1
#
_cell.length_a   1.000
_cell.length_b   1.000
_cell.length_c   1.000
_cell.angle_alpha   90.00
_cell.angle_beta   90.00
_cell.angle_gamma   90.00
#
_symmetry.space_group_name_H-M   'P 1'
#
loop_
_entity.id
_entity.type
_entity.pdbx_description
1 polymer ?
#
loop_
_entity_poly.entity_id
_entity_poly.type
_entity_poly.pdbx_seq_one_letter_code
_entity_poly.pdbx_strand_id
1 'polypeptide(L)'
;MSNTEQTLIMVKVDGGQCLLAGKILGRFERRGYKIFAFKMTHPLEGTRLTSFMSSGNVVAILFEGRDVVKQGRAMFGIVMGQNICHVSDSVETAKKEIGLLFTGNVIQYGLTSESNIYE
;
A
#
# COMPACT_ATOMS: atom_id res chain seq x y z
N MET A 1 -11.76 13.50 14.59
CA MET A 1 -10.51 13.17 13.86
C MET A 1 -10.92 12.20 12.78
N SER A 2 -10.56 12.40 11.51
CA SER A 2 -11.00 11.49 10.44
C SER A 2 -10.40 10.10 10.72
N ASN A 3 -11.25 9.11 11.01
CA ASN A 3 -10.86 7.72 11.31
C ASN A 3 -10.25 6.98 10.09
N THR A 4 -9.99 7.69 9.00
CA THR A 4 -9.66 7.13 7.69
C THR A 4 -8.34 7.71 7.18
N GLU A 5 -7.23 7.06 7.54
CA GLU A 5 -5.95 7.26 6.87
C GLU A 5 -5.84 6.32 5.67
N GLN A 6 -5.06 6.71 4.66
CA GLN A 6 -4.79 5.89 3.48
C GLN A 6 -3.28 5.72 3.30
N THR A 7 -2.87 4.54 2.85
CA THR A 7 -1.46 4.26 2.52
C THR A 7 -1.34 3.48 1.22
N LEU A 8 -0.23 3.69 0.52
CA LEU A 8 0.20 2.87 -0.60
C LEU A 8 1.21 1.83 -0.12
N ILE A 9 0.97 0.59 -0.50
CA ILE A 9 1.94 -0.50 -0.37
C ILE A 9 2.25 -1.06 -1.74
N MET A 10 3.52 -1.14 -2.06
CA MET A 10 3.97 -1.57 -3.37
C MET A 10 4.91 -2.77 -3.23
N VAL A 11 4.56 -3.89 -3.85
CA VAL A 11 5.37 -5.11 -3.87
C VAL A 11 6.32 -5.03 -5.06
N LYS A 12 7.61 -5.17 -4.80
CA LYS A 12 8.69 -4.99 -5.79
C LYS A 12 8.98 -6.27 -6.60
N VAL A 13 9.63 -6.08 -7.74
CA VAL A 13 10.00 -7.13 -8.72
C VAL A 13 11.05 -8.10 -8.15
N ASP A 14 12.00 -7.59 -7.38
CA ASP A 14 13.09 -8.33 -6.71
C ASP A 14 12.58 -9.25 -5.58
N GLY A 15 11.35 -9.04 -5.10
CA GLY A 15 10.67 -9.88 -4.13
C GLY A 15 10.18 -11.25 -4.65
N GLY A 16 10.52 -11.61 -5.89
CA GLY A 16 10.11 -12.86 -6.53
C GLY A 16 8.71 -12.78 -7.14
N GLN A 17 8.61 -12.24 -8.36
CA GLN A 17 7.45 -12.40 -9.28
C GLN A 17 6.05 -12.21 -8.65
N CYS A 18 5.87 -11.21 -7.78
CA CYS A 18 4.58 -10.91 -7.14
C CYS A 18 3.97 -12.07 -6.30
N LEU A 19 4.69 -13.17 -6.05
CA LEU A 19 4.20 -14.35 -5.33
C LEU A 19 3.89 -14.09 -3.85
N LEU A 20 4.28 -12.92 -3.34
CA LEU A 20 4.08 -12.50 -1.96
C LEU A 20 2.93 -11.49 -1.79
N ALA A 21 2.33 -10.99 -2.88
CA ALA A 21 1.25 -10.01 -2.82
C ALA A 21 0.07 -10.51 -1.97
N GLY A 22 -0.37 -11.76 -2.18
CA GLY A 22 -1.45 -12.36 -1.37
C GLY A 22 -1.10 -12.50 0.12
N LYS A 23 0.17 -12.79 0.45
CA LYS A 23 0.63 -12.88 1.85
C LYS A 23 0.63 -11.50 2.53
N ILE A 24 1.01 -10.46 1.79
CA ILE A 24 0.97 -9.07 2.29
C ILE A 24 -0.48 -8.66 2.49
N LEU A 25 -1.32 -8.84 1.46
CA LEU A 25 -2.74 -8.51 1.51
C LEU A 25 -3.44 -9.13 2.72
N GLY A 26 -3.27 -10.44 2.93
CA GLY A 26 -3.87 -11.13 4.08
C GLY A 26 -3.38 -10.63 5.45
N ARG A 27 -2.18 -10.02 5.55
CA ARG A 27 -1.70 -9.41 6.81
C ARG A 27 -2.43 -8.12 7.17
N PHE A 28 -2.89 -7.38 6.16
CA PHE A 28 -3.67 -6.16 6.35
C PHE A 28 -5.15 -6.48 6.58
N GLU A 29 -5.72 -7.44 5.83
CA GLU A 29 -7.10 -7.90 6.04
C GLU A 29 -7.33 -8.43 7.46
N ARG A 30 -6.41 -9.26 7.98
CA ARG A 30 -6.50 -9.78 9.35
C ARG A 30 -6.47 -8.70 10.43
N ARG A 31 -6.00 -7.48 10.11
CA ARG A 31 -5.99 -6.33 11.01
C ARG A 31 -7.22 -5.42 10.83
N GLY A 32 -8.14 -5.76 9.91
CA GLY A 32 -9.34 -4.97 9.65
C GLY A 32 -9.12 -3.77 8.73
N TYR A 33 -8.00 -3.70 8.01
CA TYR A 33 -7.78 -2.64 7.03
C TYR A 33 -8.62 -2.86 5.77
N LYS A 34 -9.22 -1.78 5.27
CA LYS A 34 -10.03 -1.78 4.05
C LYS A 34 -9.12 -1.72 2.83
N ILE A 35 -9.28 -2.65 1.89
CA ILE A 35 -8.60 -2.59 0.58
C ILE A 35 -9.50 -1.83 -0.38
N PHE A 36 -9.04 -0.71 -0.93
CA PHE A 36 -9.89 0.11 -1.82
C PHE A 36 -9.36 0.24 -3.26
N ALA A 37 -8.14 -0.22 -3.52
CA ALA A 37 -7.65 -0.46 -4.87
C ALA A 37 -6.50 -1.48 -4.89
N PHE A 38 -6.37 -2.22 -5.98
CA PHE A 38 -5.31 -3.20 -6.22
C PHE A 38 -5.01 -3.26 -7.72
N LYS A 39 -3.74 -3.08 -8.13
CA LYS A 39 -3.34 -3.25 -9.54
C LYS A 39 -1.89 -3.66 -9.70
N MET A 40 -1.60 -4.37 -10.78
CA MET A 40 -0.25 -4.50 -11.30
C MET A 40 0.03 -3.33 -12.24
N THR A 41 1.16 -2.66 -12.10
CA THR A 41 1.51 -1.47 -12.88
C THR A 41 3.03 -1.38 -13.06
N HIS A 42 3.47 -0.65 -14.08
CA HIS A 42 4.85 -0.19 -14.12
C HIS A 42 5.03 1.02 -13.18
N PRO A 43 6.16 1.13 -12.48
CA PRO A 43 6.47 2.31 -11.68
C PRO A 43 6.65 3.52 -12.60
N LEU A 44 6.02 4.64 -12.26
CA LEU A 44 6.09 5.87 -13.04
C LEU A 44 7.41 6.61 -12.82
N GLU A 45 7.99 7.11 -13.91
CA GLU A 45 9.19 7.94 -13.89
C GLU A 45 8.99 9.21 -13.04
N GLY A 46 10.00 9.62 -12.26
CA GLY A 46 9.94 10.81 -11.39
C GLY A 46 9.61 10.58 -9.91
N THR A 47 9.33 9.35 -9.48
CA THR A 47 9.26 8.99 -8.06
C THR A 47 10.66 8.64 -7.53
N ARG A 48 10.93 8.81 -6.22
CA ARG A 48 12.21 8.41 -5.55
C ARG A 48 12.50 6.89 -5.57
N LEU A 49 11.73 6.19 -6.39
CA LEU A 49 11.40 4.78 -6.44
C LEU A 49 11.79 4.17 -7.80
N THR A 50 12.11 4.99 -8.82
CA THR A 50 12.37 4.57 -10.20
C THR A 50 13.71 3.86 -10.36
N SER A 51 14.77 4.30 -9.69
CA SER A 51 16.13 3.79 -9.92
C SER A 51 16.30 2.28 -9.67
N PHE A 52 15.42 1.66 -8.86
CA PHE A 52 15.45 0.23 -8.54
C PHE A 52 14.29 -0.57 -9.14
N MET A 53 13.15 0.07 -9.45
CA MET A 53 11.93 -0.64 -9.85
C MET A 53 11.64 -0.59 -11.35
N SER A 54 12.41 0.16 -12.14
CA SER A 54 12.24 0.25 -13.60
C SER A 54 12.50 -1.06 -14.37
N SER A 55 12.93 -2.13 -13.71
CA SER A 55 13.22 -3.43 -14.35
C SER A 55 11.98 -4.34 -14.51
N GLY A 56 10.81 -3.99 -13.97
CA GLY A 56 9.62 -4.83 -14.11
C GLY A 56 8.33 -4.29 -13.51
N ASN A 57 7.28 -5.12 -13.56
CA ASN A 57 5.96 -4.79 -13.02
C ASN A 57 5.93 -4.88 -11.49
N VAL A 58 5.29 -3.91 -10.85
CA VAL A 58 5.03 -3.89 -9.41
C VAL A 58 3.55 -4.11 -9.13
N VAL A 59 3.23 -4.60 -7.94
CA VAL A 59 1.84 -4.67 -7.45
C VAL A 59 1.62 -3.54 -6.46
N ALA A 60 0.70 -2.63 -6.77
CA ALA A 60 0.30 -1.53 -5.91
C ALA A 60 -1.04 -1.86 -5.24
N ILE A 61 -1.08 -1.77 -3.91
CA ILE A 61 -2.24 -2.05 -3.07
C ILE A 61 -2.52 -0.82 -2.21
N LEU A 62 -3.76 -0.37 -2.19
CA LEU A 62 -4.20 0.75 -1.37
C LEU A 62 -5.03 0.26 -0.19
N PHE A 63 -4.61 0.66 1.00
CA PHE A 63 -5.28 0.36 2.25
C PHE A 63 -5.79 1.62 2.93
N GLU A 64 -6.95 1.50 3.58
CA GLU A 64 -7.55 2.53 4.40
C GLU A 64 -7.85 2.00 5.80
N GLY A 65 -7.61 2.83 6.81
CA GLY A 65 -7.99 2.57 8.20
C GLY A 65 -7.15 3.37 9.19
N ARG A 66 -7.44 3.21 10.48
CA ARG A 66 -6.77 3.96 11.55
C ARG A 66 -5.29 3.57 11.66
N ASP A 67 -4.42 4.59 11.73
CA ASP A 67 -2.96 4.44 11.88
C ASP A 67 -2.31 3.57 10.78
N VAL A 68 -2.94 3.40 9.61
CA VAL A 68 -2.52 2.41 8.61
C VAL A 68 -1.11 2.68 8.07
N VAL A 69 -0.71 3.95 7.97
CA VAL A 69 0.65 4.34 7.56
C VAL A 69 1.67 3.89 8.61
N LYS A 70 1.42 4.24 9.88
CA LYS A 70 2.30 3.90 11.00
C LYS A 70 2.43 2.39 11.16
N GLN A 71 1.31 1.67 11.08
CA GLN A 71 1.26 0.22 11.22
C GLN A 71 1.89 -0.50 10.01
N GLY A 72 1.67 0.01 8.80
CA GLY A 72 2.36 -0.45 7.60
C GLY A 72 3.88 -0.40 7.75
N ARG A 73 4.40 0.73 8.26
CA ARG A 73 5.83 0.89 8.54
C ARG A 73 6.33 0.00 9.68
N ALA A 74 5.56 -0.19 10.73
CA ALA A 74 5.94 -1.11 11.81
C ALA A 74 6.06 -2.56 11.30
N MET A 75 5.19 -2.96 10.37
CA MET A 75 5.20 -4.31 9.81
C MET A 75 6.31 -4.55 8.79
N PHE A 76 6.66 -3.54 7.98
CA PHE A 76 7.47 -3.73 6.78
C PHE A 76 8.64 -2.74 6.64
N GLY A 77 8.78 -1.76 7.53
CA GLY A 77 9.77 -0.68 7.45
C GLY A 77 11.08 -0.92 8.20
N ILE A 78 11.30 -2.11 8.78
CA ILE A 78 12.44 -2.40 9.66
C ILE A 78 13.72 -2.75 8.89
N VAL A 79 13.61 -3.35 7.70
CA VAL A 79 14.79 -3.69 6.89
C VAL A 79 14.89 -2.66 5.78
N MET A 80 16.03 -2.00 5.62
CA MET A 80 16.36 -1.11 4.50
C MET A 80 17.50 -1.77 3.74
N GLY A 81 17.22 -2.33 2.55
CA GLY A 81 18.25 -2.90 1.67
C GLY A 81 17.94 -4.28 1.05
N GLN A 82 16.90 -4.97 1.52
CA GLN A 82 16.37 -6.21 0.93
C GLN A 82 14.83 -6.19 1.01
N ASN A 83 14.23 -5.20 0.36
CA ASN A 83 12.86 -4.79 0.68
C ASN A 83 11.90 -5.23 -0.42
N ILE A 84 11.29 -6.40 -0.22
CA ILE A 84 10.22 -6.99 -1.03
C ILE A 84 9.04 -6.02 -1.23
N CYS A 85 8.85 -5.06 -0.33
CA CYS A 85 7.79 -4.06 -0.42
C CYS A 85 8.26 -2.65 -0.02
N HIS A 86 7.59 -1.66 -0.60
CA HIS A 86 7.58 -0.26 -0.22
C HIS A 86 6.28 0.05 0.53
N VAL A 87 6.38 0.94 1.52
CA VAL A 87 5.23 1.48 2.28
C VAL A 87 5.45 2.98 2.41
N SER A 88 4.40 3.78 2.21
CA SER A 88 4.47 5.24 2.37
C SER A 88 5.03 5.62 3.75
N ASP A 89 5.84 6.67 3.81
CA ASP A 89 6.50 7.13 5.04
C ASP A 89 5.62 8.02 5.92
N SER A 90 4.71 8.78 5.30
CA SER A 90 3.70 9.65 5.92
C SER A 90 2.37 9.66 5.14
N VAL A 91 1.33 10.23 5.74
CA VAL A 91 0.00 10.40 5.11
C VAL A 91 0.08 11.33 3.90
N GLU A 92 0.89 12.38 3.98
CA GLU A 92 1.10 13.35 2.90
C GLU A 92 1.79 12.69 1.70
N THR A 93 2.81 11.86 1.96
CA THR A 93 3.47 11.08 0.91
C THR A 93 2.52 10.06 0.31
N ALA A 94 1.74 9.35 1.13
CA ALA A 94 0.75 8.40 0.64
C ALA A 94 -0.22 9.05 -0.35
N LYS A 95 -0.76 10.24 -0.04
CA LYS A 95 -1.64 10.98 -0.96
C LYS A 95 -0.97 11.30 -2.30
N LYS A 96 0.30 11.74 -2.27
CA LYS A 96 1.06 12.04 -3.49
C LYS A 96 1.30 10.77 -4.32
N GLU A 97 1.74 9.69 -3.69
CA GLU A 97 2.01 8.43 -4.37
C GLU A 97 0.72 7.81 -4.96
N ILE A 98 -0.39 7.86 -4.22
CA ILE A 98 -1.70 7.41 -4.68
C ILE A 98 -2.13 8.21 -5.90
N GLY A 99 -2.07 9.55 -5.86
CA GLY A 99 -2.46 10.40 -6.99
C GLY A 99 -1.61 10.20 -8.25
N LEU A 100 -0.33 9.84 -8.08
CA LEU A 100 0.55 9.49 -9.20
C LEU A 100 0.17 8.13 -9.78
N LEU A 101 0.02 7.09 -8.94
CA LEU A 101 -0.22 5.74 -9.42
C LEU A 101 -1.67 5.49 -9.85
N PHE A 102 -2.65 6.11 -9.23
CA PHE A 102 -4.08 5.87 -9.44
C PHE A 102 -4.75 7.15 -9.93
N THR A 103 -4.64 7.40 -11.24
CA THR A 103 -5.24 8.56 -11.92
C THR A 103 -6.72 8.39 -12.28
N GLY A 104 -7.28 7.19 -12.07
CA GLY A 104 -8.68 6.87 -12.33
C GLY A 104 -9.50 6.72 -11.05
N ASN A 105 -10.74 6.23 -11.20
CA ASN A 105 -11.65 6.02 -10.08
C ASN A 105 -11.12 4.93 -9.13
N VAL A 106 -10.70 5.33 -7.93
CA VAL A 106 -10.55 4.41 -6.80
C VAL A 106 -11.93 4.10 -6.22
N ILE A 107 -12.15 2.85 -5.80
CA ILE A 107 -13.47 2.42 -5.31
C ILE A 107 -13.70 3.01 -3.92
N GLN A 108 -14.82 3.69 -3.73
CA GLN A 108 -15.28 4.10 -2.41
C GLN A 108 -16.39 3.16 -1.94
N TYR A 109 -16.17 2.50 -0.81
CA TYR A 109 -17.17 1.66 -0.16
C TYR A 109 -16.96 1.66 1.36
N GLY A 110 -18.04 1.36 2.09
CA GLY A 110 -18.03 1.16 3.55
C GLY A 110 -17.96 -0.34 3.89
N LEU A 111 -17.35 -0.67 5.03
CA LEU A 111 -17.33 -2.04 5.53
C LEU A 111 -18.56 -2.27 6.40
N THR A 112 -19.34 -3.31 6.13
CA THR A 112 -20.47 -3.69 6.99
C THR A 112 -20.03 -4.07 8.41
N SER A 113 -18.76 -4.44 8.58
CA SER A 113 -18.13 -4.78 9.85
C SER A 113 -17.36 -3.63 10.49
N GLU A 114 -17.47 -2.40 9.98
CA GLU A 114 -16.69 -1.26 10.47
C GLU A 114 -16.89 -1.01 11.98
N SER A 115 -18.12 -1.16 12.47
CA SER A 115 -18.47 -1.09 13.90
C SER A 115 -17.89 -2.21 14.76
N ASN A 116 -17.44 -3.32 14.16
CA ASN A 116 -16.79 -4.42 14.86
C ASN A 116 -15.26 -4.28 14.87
N ILE A 117 -14.71 -3.34 14.09
CA ILE A 117 -13.27 -3.09 13.94
C ILE A 117 -12.85 -1.89 14.79
N TYR A 118 -13.72 -0.88 14.89
CA TYR A 118 -13.46 0.35 15.64
C TYR A 118 -14.49 0.50 16.76
N GLU A 119 -14.00 0.67 18.00
CA GLU A 119 -14.80 1.18 19.13
C GLU A 119 -15.07 2.68 19.00
#